data_AF-A0A0A1U8R2-F1
#
_entry.id   AF-A0A0A1U8R2-F1
#
_cell.length_a   1.000
_cell.length_b   1.000
_cell.length_c   1.000
_cell.angle_alpha   90.00
_cell.angle_beta   90.00
_cell.angle_gamma   90.00
#
_symmetry.space_group_name_H-M   'P 1'
#
loop_
_entity.id
_entity.type
_entity.pdbx_description
1 polymer ?
#
loop_
_entity_poly.entity_id
_entity_poly.type
_entity_poly.pdbx_seq_one_letter_code
_entity_poly.pdbx_strand_id
1 'polypeptide(L)'
;MKKFNKEQKSLTFAEKRNYEAQQTSFLSALINMKYDLCIQKPTKCATSSLPLFKIVHIKNDEFLFEVMKDTKEKMKQIYYEDLANGVSEKTASRRQTTYKVTYPLAYLIDLCKANGFNVDTVDVNRKGKAQQKWVVAIEFDGFVFDKETISKKGARLNKVFVERMGENVNSKTVVLKKFDTELMALLLSDLETI
;
A
#
# COMPACT_ATOMS: atom_id res chain seq x y z
N MET A 1 -8.36 -19.48 10.69
CA MET A 1 -8.68 -18.16 11.30
C MET A 1 -8.05 -17.89 12.68
N LYS A 2 -8.15 -18.77 13.70
CA LYS A 2 -7.65 -18.48 15.07
C LYS A 2 -6.12 -18.27 15.18
N LYS A 3 -5.31 -18.97 14.39
CA LYS A 3 -3.83 -18.91 14.44
C LYS A 3 -3.27 -17.57 13.91
N PHE A 4 -3.79 -17.11 12.78
CA PHE A 4 -3.40 -15.85 12.14
C PHE A 4 -3.67 -14.63 13.04
N ASN A 5 -4.80 -14.64 13.75
CA ASN A 5 -5.19 -13.55 14.65
C ASN A 5 -4.30 -13.47 15.93
N LYS A 6 -3.64 -14.58 16.31
CA LYS A 6 -2.68 -14.62 17.43
C LYS A 6 -1.33 -14.04 17.00
N GLU A 7 -0.83 -14.40 15.82
CA GLU A 7 0.41 -13.86 15.24
C GLU A 7 0.35 -12.36 14.98
N GLN A 8 -0.81 -11.83 14.53
CA GLN A 8 -0.97 -10.38 14.35
C GLN A 8 -0.93 -9.57 15.65
N LYS A 9 -1.39 -10.18 16.76
CA LYS A 9 -1.41 -9.51 18.07
C LYS A 9 0.00 -9.35 18.65
N SER A 10 0.92 -10.27 18.36
CA SER A 10 2.30 -10.20 18.84
C SER A 10 3.18 -9.23 18.05
N LEU A 11 2.77 -8.80 16.86
CA LEU A 11 3.55 -7.86 16.05
C LEU A 11 3.59 -6.46 16.68
N THR A 12 4.80 -5.91 16.76
CA THR A 12 5.10 -4.54 17.14
C THR A 12 4.47 -3.54 16.15
N PHE A 13 4.40 -2.28 16.55
CA PHE A 13 3.93 -1.21 15.66
C PHE A 13 4.82 -1.07 14.41
N ALA A 14 6.14 -1.19 14.57
CA ALA A 14 7.11 -1.09 13.47
C ALA A 14 6.94 -2.22 12.45
N GLU A 15 6.73 -3.46 12.90
CA GLU A 15 6.52 -4.60 11.99
C GLU A 15 5.21 -4.47 11.20
N LYS A 16 4.12 -4.02 11.86
CA LYS A 16 2.85 -3.71 11.18
C LYS A 16 3.06 -2.66 10.11
N ARG A 17 3.83 -1.61 10.44
CA ARG A 17 4.13 -0.51 9.52
C ARG A 17 4.99 -0.94 8.34
N ASN A 18 6.00 -1.77 8.59
CA ASN A 18 6.84 -2.36 7.55
C ASN A 18 5.98 -3.19 6.60
N TYR A 19 5.08 -4.00 7.13
CA TYR A 19 4.23 -4.85 6.31
C TYR A 19 3.24 -4.04 5.47
N GLU A 20 2.70 -2.93 5.97
CA GLU A 20 1.92 -1.99 5.16
C GLU A 20 2.75 -1.42 3.99
N ALA A 21 3.99 -1.01 4.26
CA ALA A 21 4.89 -0.47 3.23
C ALA A 21 5.30 -1.53 2.21
N GLN A 22 5.57 -2.76 2.64
CA GLN A 22 5.89 -3.89 1.77
C GLN A 22 4.72 -4.22 0.84
N GLN A 23 3.52 -4.37 1.38
CA GLN A 23 2.31 -4.63 0.57
C GLN A 23 2.02 -3.50 -0.41
N THR A 24 2.12 -2.24 0.03
CA THR A 24 1.93 -1.07 -0.84
C THR A 24 2.92 -1.10 -2.00
N SER A 25 4.19 -1.38 -1.72
CA SER A 25 5.25 -1.44 -2.74
C SER A 25 5.02 -2.60 -3.72
N PHE A 26 4.67 -3.78 -3.20
CA PHE A 26 4.39 -4.96 -4.01
C PHE A 26 3.21 -4.75 -4.95
N LEU A 27 2.07 -4.31 -4.42
CA LEU A 27 0.87 -4.03 -5.22
C LEU A 27 1.11 -2.90 -6.22
N SER A 28 1.88 -1.87 -5.85
CA SER A 28 2.28 -0.81 -6.79
C SER A 28 3.03 -1.39 -7.99
N ALA A 29 4.00 -2.28 -7.76
CA ALA A 29 4.73 -2.92 -8.85
C ALA A 29 3.83 -3.77 -9.76
N LEU A 30 2.85 -4.50 -9.20
CA LEU A 30 1.85 -5.22 -10.01
C LEU A 30 1.01 -4.27 -10.88
N ILE A 31 0.50 -3.19 -10.28
CA ILE A 31 -0.27 -2.19 -11.02
C ILE A 31 0.59 -1.51 -12.09
N ASN A 32 1.88 -1.31 -11.84
CA ASN A 32 2.79 -0.73 -12.83
C ASN A 32 2.95 -1.57 -14.10
N MET A 33 2.63 -2.86 -14.07
CA MET A 33 2.53 -3.68 -15.28
C MET A 33 1.41 -3.21 -16.23
N LYS A 34 0.48 -2.37 -15.78
CA LYS A 34 -0.67 -1.90 -16.57
C LYS A 34 -0.81 -0.37 -16.61
N TYR A 35 -0.21 0.34 -15.66
CA TYR A 35 -0.39 1.77 -15.47
C TYR A 35 0.91 2.51 -15.18
N ASP A 36 0.97 3.78 -15.60
CA ASP A 36 1.92 4.75 -15.07
C ASP A 36 1.56 5.07 -13.61
N LEU A 37 2.56 5.14 -12.75
CA LEU A 37 2.40 5.52 -11.34
C LEU A 37 3.08 6.84 -11.06
N CYS A 38 2.35 7.80 -10.51
CA CYS A 38 2.96 8.98 -9.90
C CYS A 38 3.01 8.80 -8.40
N ILE A 39 4.22 8.71 -7.85
CA ILE A 39 4.46 8.54 -6.42
C ILE A 39 5.08 9.78 -5.82
N GLN A 40 4.82 10.02 -4.54
CA GLN A 40 5.31 11.17 -3.79
C GLN A 40 6.18 10.71 -2.62
N LYS A 41 7.30 11.42 -2.44
CA LYS A 41 8.23 11.19 -1.35
C LYS A 41 7.53 11.31 0.02
N PRO A 42 7.80 10.39 0.97
CA PRO A 42 7.31 10.51 2.33
C PRO A 42 7.78 11.83 2.95
N THR A 43 6.86 12.55 3.62
CA THR A 43 7.20 13.80 4.31
C THR A 43 8.04 13.56 5.57
N LYS A 44 7.92 12.37 6.17
CA LYS A 44 8.72 11.92 7.32
C LYS A 44 9.18 10.49 7.04
N CYS A 45 10.48 10.27 7.03
CA CYS A 45 11.05 8.93 7.08
C CYS A 45 11.24 8.56 8.55
N ALA A 46 10.62 7.48 8.98
CA ALA A 46 10.90 6.92 10.30
C ALA A 46 12.26 6.22 10.26
N THR A 47 13.03 6.30 11.34
CA THR A 47 14.31 5.58 11.47
C THR A 47 14.13 4.09 11.69
N SER A 48 12.98 3.66 12.23
CA SER A 48 12.71 2.29 12.69
C SER A 48 11.79 1.48 11.77
N SER A 49 11.26 2.06 10.69
CA SER A 49 10.34 1.37 9.78
C SER A 49 10.52 1.84 8.33
N LEU A 50 10.21 0.96 7.39
CA LEU A 50 10.23 1.24 5.95
C LEU A 50 9.40 2.48 5.62
N PRO A 51 9.91 3.39 4.78
CA PRO A 51 9.16 4.57 4.38
C PRO A 51 7.90 4.20 3.62
N LEU A 52 6.76 4.74 4.05
CA LEU A 52 5.51 4.63 3.30
C LEU A 52 5.36 5.84 2.38
N PHE A 53 5.59 5.63 1.09
CA PHE A 53 5.35 6.63 0.05
C PHE A 53 3.86 6.78 -0.23
N LYS A 54 3.48 7.86 -0.91
CA LYS A 54 2.11 8.09 -1.33
C LYS A 54 1.98 7.90 -2.82
N ILE A 55 0.88 7.32 -3.26
CA ILE A 55 0.50 7.31 -4.67
C ILE A 55 -0.35 8.55 -4.91
N VAL A 56 0.11 9.42 -5.80
CA VAL A 56 -0.57 10.65 -6.19
C VAL A 56 -1.71 10.31 -7.14
N HIS A 57 -1.35 9.65 -8.24
CA HIS A 57 -2.29 9.18 -9.24
C HIS A 57 -1.76 7.94 -9.95
N ILE A 58 -2.69 7.17 -10.51
CA ILE A 58 -2.44 5.99 -11.34
C ILE A 58 -3.10 6.29 -12.68
N LYS A 59 -2.42 6.08 -13.80
CA LYS A 59 -3.02 6.39 -15.11
C LYS A 59 -2.57 5.47 -16.22
N ASN A 60 -3.41 5.32 -17.22
CA ASN A 60 -3.03 4.82 -18.54
C ASN A 60 -3.64 5.76 -19.59
N ASP A 61 -3.77 5.28 -20.83
CA ASP A 61 -4.30 6.09 -21.93
C ASP A 61 -5.82 6.31 -21.82
N GLU A 62 -6.52 5.51 -21.00
CA GLU A 62 -7.98 5.52 -20.88
C GLU A 62 -8.48 6.08 -19.54
N PHE A 63 -7.74 5.88 -18.46
CA PHE A 63 -8.16 6.15 -17.09
C PHE A 63 -7.11 6.98 -16.34
N LEU A 64 -7.60 7.88 -15.49
CA LEU A 64 -6.83 8.60 -14.48
C LEU A 64 -7.50 8.44 -13.13
N PHE A 65 -6.78 7.84 -12.19
CA PHE A 65 -7.21 7.66 -10.81
C PHE A 65 -6.43 8.62 -9.91
N GLU A 66 -7.09 9.63 -9.36
CA GLU A 66 -6.49 10.63 -8.47
C GLU A 66 -6.41 10.15 -7.02
N VAL A 67 -5.69 9.04 -6.79
CA VAL A 67 -5.65 8.30 -5.50
C VAL A 67 -5.52 9.19 -4.26
N MET A 68 -4.63 10.18 -4.29
CA MET A 68 -4.43 11.06 -3.12
C MET A 68 -5.61 12.00 -2.88
N LYS A 69 -6.26 12.49 -3.95
CA LYS A 69 -7.45 13.33 -3.86
C LYS A 69 -8.63 12.51 -3.35
N ASP A 70 -8.86 11.34 -3.93
CA ASP A 70 -9.94 10.41 -3.54
C ASP A 70 -9.78 9.99 -2.08
N THR A 71 -8.54 9.71 -1.66
CA THR A 71 -8.22 9.45 -0.25
C THR A 71 -8.59 10.64 0.62
N LYS A 72 -8.19 11.87 0.26
CA LYS A 72 -8.48 13.07 1.05
C LYS A 72 -9.99 13.30 1.19
N GLU A 73 -10.75 13.15 0.11
CA GLU A 73 -12.20 13.31 0.10
C GLU A 73 -12.87 12.24 0.96
N LYS A 74 -12.48 10.97 0.82
CA LYS A 74 -13.02 9.89 1.65
C LYS A 74 -12.72 10.09 3.13
N MET A 75 -11.52 10.54 3.46
CA MET A 75 -11.11 10.82 4.83
C MET A 75 -11.85 12.01 5.44
N LYS A 76 -12.23 12.99 4.63
CA LYS A 76 -13.08 14.10 5.04
C LYS A 76 -14.50 13.59 5.32
N GLN A 77 -15.06 12.75 4.45
CA GLN A 77 -16.36 12.13 4.64
C GLN A 77 -16.42 11.33 5.96
N ILE A 78 -15.50 10.38 6.16
CA ILE A 78 -15.47 9.53 7.36
C ILE A 78 -15.34 10.38 8.64
N TYR A 79 -14.56 11.45 8.60
CA TYR A 79 -14.40 12.35 9.74
C TYR A 79 -15.73 13.00 10.16
N TYR A 80 -16.48 13.56 9.20
CA TYR A 80 -17.77 14.18 9.50
C TYR A 80 -18.85 13.15 9.87
N GLU A 81 -18.82 11.96 9.29
CA GLU A 81 -19.68 10.84 9.70
C GLU A 81 -19.41 10.43 11.15
N ASP A 82 -18.14 10.37 11.57
CA ASP A 82 -17.77 10.07 12.95
C ASP A 82 -18.33 11.13 13.91
N LEU A 83 -18.16 12.42 13.60
CA LEU A 83 -18.71 13.52 14.40
C LEU A 83 -20.24 13.45 14.49
N ALA A 84 -20.92 13.21 13.37
CA ALA A 84 -22.38 13.07 13.33
C ALA A 84 -22.89 11.88 14.15
N ASN A 85 -22.08 10.83 14.29
CA ASN A 85 -22.38 9.65 15.11
C ASN A 85 -21.94 9.79 16.59
N GLY A 86 -21.60 11.00 17.04
CA GLY A 86 -21.23 11.26 18.44
C GLY A 86 -19.81 10.83 18.82
N VAL A 87 -18.93 10.54 17.85
CA VAL A 87 -17.52 10.28 18.11
C VAL A 87 -16.81 11.61 18.42
N SER A 88 -15.99 11.62 19.48
CA SER A 88 -15.24 12.83 19.82
C SER A 88 -14.28 13.26 18.71
N GLU A 89 -14.11 14.56 18.54
CA GLU A 89 -13.23 15.15 17.52
C GLU A 89 -11.81 14.59 17.57
N LYS A 90 -11.26 14.45 18.78
CA LYS A 90 -9.96 13.82 19.03
C LYS A 90 -9.89 12.41 18.46
N THR A 91 -10.96 11.61 18.64
CA THR A 91 -11.01 10.24 18.15
C THR A 91 -11.18 10.19 16.64
N ALA A 92 -12.06 11.02 16.08
CA ALA A 92 -12.29 11.15 14.64
C ALA A 92 -11.00 11.59 13.90
N SER A 93 -10.29 12.58 14.42
CA SER A 93 -9.01 13.06 13.87
C SER A 93 -7.92 11.99 13.91
N ARG A 94 -7.81 11.26 15.03
CA ARG A 94 -6.88 10.13 15.16
C ARG A 94 -7.18 9.02 14.15
N ARG A 95 -8.47 8.67 13.97
CA ARG A 95 -8.91 7.67 12.98
C ARG A 95 -8.60 8.14 11.56
N GLN A 96 -8.91 9.39 11.22
CA GLN A 96 -8.61 9.97 9.92
C GLN A 96 -7.12 9.86 9.58
N THR A 97 -6.23 10.16 10.53
CA THR A 97 -4.78 10.04 10.35
C THR A 97 -4.35 8.59 10.06
N THR A 98 -4.98 7.64 10.75
CA THR A 98 -4.72 6.21 10.54
C THR A 98 -5.24 5.74 9.19
N TYR A 99 -6.42 6.20 8.78
CA TYR A 99 -7.05 5.76 7.52
C TYR A 99 -6.40 6.36 6.27
N LYS A 100 -5.74 7.52 6.37
CA LYS A 100 -4.88 8.05 5.29
C LYS A 100 -3.78 7.08 4.85
N VAL A 101 -3.41 6.15 5.72
CA VAL A 101 -2.47 5.06 5.41
C VAL A 101 -3.21 3.86 4.84
N THR A 102 -4.26 3.40 5.52
CA THR A 102 -4.86 2.10 5.20
C THR A 102 -5.73 2.16 3.95
N TYR A 103 -6.28 3.33 3.63
CA TYR A 103 -7.16 3.51 2.48
C TYR A 103 -6.44 3.35 1.14
N PRO A 104 -5.27 3.99 0.89
CA PRO A 104 -4.50 3.71 -0.33
C PRO A 104 -4.15 2.23 -0.53
N LEU A 105 -3.84 1.50 0.55
CA LEU A 105 -3.58 0.07 0.45
C LEU A 105 -4.84 -0.71 0.04
N ALA A 106 -5.99 -0.41 0.64
CA ALA A 106 -7.26 -1.02 0.24
C ALA A 106 -7.61 -0.70 -1.22
N TYR A 107 -7.38 0.56 -1.64
CA TYR A 107 -7.57 1.00 -3.02
C TYR A 107 -6.71 0.18 -4.00
N LEU A 108 -5.44 -0.03 -3.70
CA LEU A 108 -4.55 -0.87 -4.52
C LEU A 108 -5.01 -2.32 -4.58
N ILE A 109 -5.49 -2.89 -3.46
CA ILE A 109 -6.04 -4.25 -3.43
C ILE A 109 -7.21 -4.37 -4.40
N ASP A 110 -8.16 -3.43 -4.34
CA ASP A 110 -9.35 -3.43 -5.19
C ASP A 110 -8.96 -3.21 -6.66
N LEU A 111 -8.00 -2.31 -6.94
CA LEU A 111 -7.49 -2.09 -8.29
C LEU A 111 -6.78 -3.32 -8.86
N CYS A 112 -5.98 -4.02 -8.06
CA CYS A 112 -5.34 -5.28 -8.47
C CYS A 112 -6.41 -6.33 -8.82
N LYS A 113 -7.43 -6.50 -7.97
CA LYS A 113 -8.53 -7.44 -8.25
C LYS A 113 -9.26 -7.10 -9.54
N ALA A 114 -9.59 -5.82 -9.76
CA ALA A 114 -10.23 -5.35 -10.98
C ALA A 114 -9.36 -5.59 -12.24
N ASN A 115 -8.05 -5.73 -12.06
CA ASN A 115 -7.09 -5.99 -13.13
C ASN A 115 -6.71 -7.47 -13.28
N GLY A 116 -7.47 -8.39 -12.68
CA GLY A 116 -7.27 -9.84 -12.87
C GLY A 116 -6.18 -10.45 -12.01
N PHE A 117 -5.72 -9.75 -10.97
CA PHE A 117 -4.85 -10.34 -9.94
C PHE A 117 -5.72 -10.99 -8.86
N ASN A 118 -5.47 -12.26 -8.53
CA ASN A 118 -6.15 -12.96 -7.44
C ASN A 118 -5.49 -12.55 -6.12
N VAL A 119 -6.12 -11.63 -5.38
CA VAL A 119 -5.56 -11.10 -4.12
C VAL A 119 -6.33 -11.62 -2.92
N ASP A 120 -5.69 -12.49 -2.14
CA ASP A 120 -6.24 -13.01 -0.89
C ASP A 120 -5.90 -12.09 0.27
N THR A 121 -6.91 -11.81 1.09
CA THR A 121 -6.78 -10.87 2.21
C THR A 121 -7.37 -11.40 3.50
N VAL A 122 -6.84 -10.93 4.61
CA VAL A 122 -7.36 -11.15 5.95
C VAL A 122 -7.64 -9.83 6.65
N ASP A 123 -8.73 -9.79 7.41
CA ASP A 123 -9.07 -8.61 8.21
C ASP A 123 -8.17 -8.49 9.42
N VAL A 124 -7.59 -7.31 9.58
CA VAL A 124 -6.80 -6.94 10.76
C VAL A 124 -7.74 -6.27 11.75
N ASN A 125 -7.96 -6.96 12.86
CA ASN A 125 -8.89 -6.57 13.92
C ASN A 125 -8.82 -5.08 14.30
N ARG A 126 -9.82 -4.31 13.88
CA ARG A 126 -10.26 -3.08 14.53
C ARG A 126 -11.77 -3.08 14.62
N LYS A 127 -12.30 -3.19 15.84
CA LYS A 127 -13.72 -3.01 16.12
C LYS A 127 -14.14 -1.64 15.57
N GLY A 128 -15.10 -1.63 14.64
CA GLY A 128 -15.75 -0.42 14.15
C GLY A 128 -14.99 0.31 13.03
N LYS A 129 -15.48 0.11 11.80
CA LYS A 129 -15.52 1.12 10.73
C LYS A 129 -14.20 1.61 10.13
N ALA A 130 -13.30 0.67 9.81
CA ALA A 130 -12.62 0.55 8.51
C ALA A 130 -11.78 -0.73 8.62
N GLN A 131 -12.19 -1.80 7.94
CA GLN A 131 -11.46 -3.05 7.99
C GLN A 131 -10.15 -2.85 7.24
N GLN A 132 -9.07 -2.74 8.00
CA GLN A 132 -7.74 -2.84 7.43
C GLN A 132 -7.58 -4.27 6.94
N LYS A 133 -7.31 -4.44 5.65
CA LYS A 133 -7.03 -5.73 5.03
C LYS A 133 -5.53 -5.89 4.88
N TRP A 134 -5.01 -7.06 5.24
CA TRP A 134 -3.67 -7.47 4.86
C TRP A 134 -3.76 -8.53 3.78
N VAL A 135 -2.99 -8.33 2.72
CA VAL A 135 -2.77 -9.30 1.67
C VAL A 135 -1.95 -10.46 2.22
N VAL A 136 -2.42 -11.69 2.04
CA VAL A 136 -1.71 -12.90 2.51
C VAL A 136 -1.21 -13.78 1.38
N ALA A 137 -1.83 -13.68 0.22
CA ALA A 137 -1.34 -14.29 -1.00
C ALA A 137 -1.80 -13.47 -2.21
N ILE A 138 -1.02 -13.52 -3.29
CA ILE A 138 -1.40 -13.02 -4.60
C ILE A 138 -1.06 -14.08 -5.64
N GLU A 139 -1.99 -14.34 -6.55
CA GLU A 139 -1.77 -15.20 -7.70
C GLU A 139 -2.03 -14.45 -9.01
N PHE A 140 -1.15 -14.64 -9.98
CA PHE A 140 -1.28 -14.11 -11.34
C PHE A 140 -0.37 -14.85 -12.31
N ASP A 141 -0.90 -15.22 -13.48
CA ASP A 141 -0.13 -15.82 -14.58
C ASP A 141 0.75 -17.01 -14.15
N GLY A 142 0.21 -17.88 -13.30
CA GLY A 142 0.91 -19.06 -12.74
C GLY A 142 1.88 -18.76 -11.60
N PHE A 143 2.15 -17.49 -11.29
CA PHE A 143 2.94 -17.10 -10.12
C PHE A 143 2.07 -17.07 -8.86
N VAL A 144 2.57 -17.64 -7.78
CA VAL A 144 1.95 -17.59 -6.45
C VAL A 144 2.90 -16.91 -5.48
N PHE A 145 2.49 -15.77 -4.95
CA PHE A 145 3.24 -14.99 -3.98
C PHE A 145 2.58 -15.09 -2.62
N ASP A 146 3.20 -15.79 -1.69
CA ASP A 146 2.72 -15.86 -0.31
C ASP A 146 3.13 -14.63 0.51
N LYS A 147 2.68 -14.57 1.77
CA LYS A 147 3.00 -13.49 2.71
C LYS A 147 4.50 -13.22 2.84
N GLU A 148 5.32 -14.27 2.90
CA GLU A 148 6.76 -14.13 3.05
C GLU A 148 7.39 -13.52 1.80
N THR A 149 6.99 -14.01 0.63
CA THR A 149 7.43 -13.53 -0.66
C THR A 149 7.03 -12.08 -0.90
N ILE A 150 5.78 -11.73 -0.59
CA ILE A 150 5.26 -10.35 -0.64
C ILE A 150 6.07 -9.43 0.29
N SER A 151 6.39 -9.88 1.50
CA SER A 151 7.18 -9.12 2.47
C SER A 151 8.60 -8.86 1.95
N LYS A 152 9.30 -9.91 1.50
CA LYS A 152 10.69 -9.83 1.00
C LYS A 152 10.78 -8.98 -0.27
N LYS A 153 9.99 -9.29 -1.30
CA LYS A 153 9.97 -8.52 -2.55
C LYS A 153 9.46 -7.10 -2.34
N GLY A 154 8.43 -6.93 -1.51
CA GLY A 154 7.89 -5.63 -1.16
C GLY A 154 8.93 -4.72 -0.49
N ALA A 155 9.82 -5.27 0.34
CA ALA A 155 10.92 -4.49 0.93
C ALA A 155 11.95 -4.05 -0.12
N ARG A 156 12.33 -4.94 -1.05
CA ARG A 156 13.25 -4.63 -2.15
C ARG A 156 12.66 -3.57 -3.08
N LEU A 157 11.40 -3.72 -3.46
CA LEU A 157 10.66 -2.75 -4.26
C LEU A 157 10.56 -1.39 -3.55
N ASN A 158 10.28 -1.39 -2.24
CA ASN A 158 10.23 -0.16 -1.46
C ASN A 158 11.54 0.63 -1.54
N LYS A 159 12.68 -0.07 -1.45
CA LYS A 159 14.00 0.55 -1.59
C LYS A 159 14.16 1.24 -2.95
N VAL A 160 13.85 0.55 -4.05
CA VAL A 160 13.91 1.12 -5.41
C VAL A 160 13.00 2.35 -5.55
N PHE A 161 11.76 2.28 -5.07
CA PHE A 161 10.85 3.43 -5.10
C PHE A 161 11.43 4.63 -4.34
N VAL A 162 11.99 4.40 -3.15
CA VAL A 162 12.58 5.45 -2.32
C VAL A 162 13.82 6.07 -2.95
N GLU A 163 14.69 5.25 -3.53
CA GLU A 163 15.90 5.69 -4.23
C GLU A 163 15.55 6.58 -5.43
N ARG A 164 14.62 6.15 -6.28
CA ARG A 164 14.15 6.95 -7.43
C ARG A 164 13.52 8.28 -7.01
N MET A 165 12.78 8.30 -5.90
CA MET A 165 12.28 9.56 -5.31
C MET A 165 13.39 10.44 -4.72
N GLY A 166 14.58 9.90 -4.46
CA GLY A 166 15.76 10.61 -3.99
C GLY A 166 16.55 11.30 -5.09
N GLU A 167 16.52 10.76 -6.33
CA GLU A 167 17.31 11.26 -7.47
C GLU A 167 16.91 12.68 -7.91
N ASN A 168 15.63 13.04 -7.78
CA ASN A 168 15.15 14.36 -8.17
C ASN A 168 14.86 15.25 -6.95
N VAL A 169 15.89 15.91 -6.43
CA VAL A 169 15.82 16.75 -5.22
C VAL A 169 14.79 17.90 -5.36
N ASN A 170 14.56 18.38 -6.57
CA ASN A 170 13.66 19.50 -6.85
C ASN A 170 12.19 19.07 -7.03
N SER A 171 11.93 17.79 -7.28
CA SER A 171 10.59 17.25 -7.43
C SER A 171 10.16 16.48 -6.19
N LYS A 172 8.94 16.75 -5.72
CA LYS A 172 8.32 15.96 -4.63
C LYS A 172 7.76 14.63 -5.14
N THR A 173 7.66 14.47 -6.46
CA THR A 173 6.99 13.35 -7.12
C THR A 173 7.85 12.74 -8.22
N VAL A 174 7.69 11.43 -8.43
CA VAL A 174 8.33 10.67 -9.51
C VAL A 174 7.27 9.91 -10.26
N VAL A 175 7.38 9.91 -11.59
CA VAL A 175 6.53 9.10 -12.47
C VAL A 175 7.30 7.85 -12.87
N LEU A 176 6.72 6.71 -12.58
CA LEU A 176 7.19 5.39 -13.00
C LEU A 176 6.34 4.98 -14.20
N LYS A 177 6.99 4.72 -15.32
CA LYS A 177 6.28 4.36 -16.54
C LYS A 177 5.77 2.93 -16.49
N LYS A 178 4.63 2.68 -17.12
CA LYS A 178 4.09 1.33 -17.27
C LYS A 178 5.16 0.40 -17.86
N PHE A 179 5.19 -0.85 -17.39
CA PHE A 179 6.21 -1.85 -17.74
C PHE A 179 7.62 -1.47 -17.33
N ASP A 180 7.79 -0.93 -16.12
CA ASP A 180 9.13 -0.67 -15.60
C ASP A 180 9.90 -1.99 -15.42
N THR A 181 10.97 -2.16 -16.20
CA THR A 181 11.68 -3.44 -16.30
C THR A 181 12.38 -3.81 -14.99
N GLU A 182 12.87 -2.84 -14.22
CA GLU A 182 13.48 -3.10 -12.92
C GLU A 182 12.45 -3.60 -11.91
N LEU A 183 11.27 -2.96 -11.87
CA LEU A 183 10.18 -3.38 -10.98
C LEU A 183 9.66 -4.77 -11.36
N MET A 184 9.51 -5.04 -12.66
CA MET A 184 9.10 -6.36 -13.16
C MET A 184 10.13 -7.43 -12.83
N ALA A 185 11.42 -7.15 -13.02
CA ALA A 185 12.50 -8.08 -12.67
C ALA A 185 12.50 -8.42 -11.17
N LEU A 186 12.30 -7.44 -10.28
CA LEU A 186 12.19 -7.69 -8.85
C LEU A 186 10.93 -8.48 -8.47
N LEU A 187 9.84 -8.27 -9.21
CA LEU A 187 8.58 -8.95 -8.97
C LEU A 187 8.61 -10.41 -9.43
N LEU A 188 9.23 -10.69 -10.58
CA LEU A 188 9.21 -12.02 -11.22
C LEU A 188 10.47 -12.87 -10.99
N SER A 189 11.57 -12.28 -10.51
CA SER A 189 12.79 -13.04 -10.18
C SER A 189 12.53 -14.09 -9.10
N ASP A 190 13.17 -15.25 -9.19
CA ASP A 190 13.18 -16.16 -8.05
C ASP A 190 13.87 -15.49 -6.86
N LEU A 191 13.38 -15.78 -5.66
CA LEU A 191 14.08 -15.42 -4.43
C LEU A 191 15.28 -16.35 -4.29
N GLU A 192 16.32 -16.15 -5.10
CA GLU A 192 17.59 -16.82 -4.88
C GLU A 192 18.11 -16.42 -3.49
N THR A 193 18.34 -17.44 -2.67
CA THR A 193 18.97 -17.39 -1.36
C THR A 193 20.27 -16.59 -1.48
N ILE A 194 20.28 -15.37 -0.92
CA ILE A 194 21.52 -14.71 -0.49
C ILE A 194 21.83 -15.21 0.90
#